data_AF-A0A1V5QJ87-F1
#
_entry.id   AF-A0A1V5QJ87-F1
#
_cell.length_a   1.000
_cell.length_b   1.000
_cell.length_c   1.000
_cell.angle_alpha   90.00
_cell.angle_beta   90.00
_cell.angle_gamma   90.00
#
_symmetry.space_group_name_H-M   'P 1'
#
loop_
_entity.id
_entity.type
_entity.pdbx_description
1 polymer ?
#
loop_
_entity_poly.entity_id
_entity_poly.type
_entity_poly.pdbx_seq_one_letter_code
_entity_poly.pdbx_strand_id
1 'polypeptide(L)'
;MKSTTSMSVEIQRSLNEILARKKNILRLVVSVHPRVMDRLRSDDRKVMDTMAEEFGRQITFRSDPALHIEEFKILDQESNREL
;
A
#
# COMPACT_ATOMS: atom_id res chain seq x y z
N MET A 1 -15.62 8.90 -10.91
CA MET A 1 -15.09 7.54 -10.73
C MET A 1 -13.59 7.66 -10.73
N LYS A 2 -12.94 7.55 -9.57
CA LYS A 2 -11.48 7.49 -9.53
C LYS A 2 -11.06 6.21 -10.25
N SER A 3 -10.16 6.31 -11.21
CA SER A 3 -9.64 5.15 -11.92
C SER A 3 -8.73 4.36 -10.98
N THR A 4 -8.64 3.03 -11.18
CA THR A 4 -7.71 2.17 -10.40
C THR A 4 -6.24 2.64 -10.52
N THR A 5 -5.89 3.35 -11.59
CA THR A 5 -4.60 4.06 -11.75
C THR A 5 -4.38 5.12 -10.66
N SER A 6 -5.40 5.92 -10.36
CA SER A 6 -5.32 6.97 -9.36
C SER A 6 -5.09 6.40 -7.97
N MET A 7 -5.72 5.25 -7.66
CA MET A 7 -5.53 4.57 -6.37
C MET A 7 -4.11 4.07 -6.17
N SER A 8 -3.47 3.53 -7.23
CA SER A 8 -2.06 3.12 -7.16
C SER A 8 -1.13 4.28 -6.83
N VAL A 9 -1.34 5.44 -7.46
CA VAL A 9 -0.57 6.66 -7.19
C VAL A 9 -0.83 7.19 -5.78
N GLU A 10 -2.08 7.15 -5.30
CA GLU A 10 -2.42 7.56 -3.92
C GLU A 10 -1.71 6.67 -2.89
N ILE A 11 -1.73 5.34 -3.06
CA ILE A 11 -1.04 4.39 -2.17
C ILE A 11 0.46 4.67 -2.13
N GLN A 12 1.09 4.89 -3.29
CA GLN A 12 2.53 5.20 -3.37
C GLN A 12 2.86 6.50 -2.64
N ARG A 13 2.04 7.55 -2.81
CA ARG A 13 2.25 8.83 -2.12
C ARG A 13 2.15 8.65 -0.61
N SER A 14 1.12 7.97 -0.12
CA SER A 14 0.92 7.72 1.32
C SER A 14 2.09 6.94 1.91
N LEU A 15 2.59 5.92 1.22
CA LEU A 15 3.74 5.14 1.67
C LEU A 15 5.03 5.98 1.71
N ASN A 16 5.30 6.78 0.68
CA ASN A 16 6.45 7.69 0.68
C ASN A 16 6.40 8.71 1.82
N GLU A 17 5.21 9.24 2.13
CA GLU A 17 5.04 10.15 3.28
C GLU A 17 5.32 9.44 4.62
N ILE A 18 4.93 8.17 4.75
CA ILE A 18 5.20 7.37 5.95
C ILE A 18 6.71 7.13 6.11
N LEU A 19 7.42 6.74 5.04
CA LEU A 19 8.88 6.59 5.05
C LEU A 19 9.58 7.89 5.45
N ALA A 20 9.18 9.00 4.83
CA ALA A 20 9.80 10.30 5.08
C ALA A 20 9.63 10.74 6.55
N ARG A 21 8.47 10.43 7.16
CA ARG A 21 8.15 10.81 8.55
C ARG A 21 8.74 9.85 9.58
N LYS A 22 8.88 8.57 9.25
CA LYS A 22 9.26 7.54 10.21
C LYS A 22 10.56 6.84 9.81
N LYS A 23 11.68 7.24 10.43
CA LYS A 23 12.99 6.61 10.24
C LYS A 23 13.08 5.14 10.73
N ASN A 24 12.10 4.70 11.52
CA ASN A 24 12.18 3.47 12.30
C ASN A 24 11.02 2.49 12.05
N ILE A 25 10.19 2.58 10.99
CA ILE A 25 9.01 1.70 10.83
C ILE A 25 9.20 0.70 9.69
N LEU A 26 9.23 -0.63 9.91
CA LEU A 26 8.43 -1.57 10.72
C LEU A 26 7.17 -2.02 9.98
N ARG A 27 7.22 -3.29 9.55
CA ARG A 27 6.17 -4.11 8.94
C ARG A 27 4.83 -3.41 8.71
N LEU A 28 4.61 -2.93 7.49
CA LEU A 28 3.34 -2.34 7.06
C LEU A 28 2.46 -3.39 6.37
N VAL A 29 1.15 -3.32 6.61
CA VAL A 29 0.14 -4.05 5.87
C VAL A 29 -0.76 -3.06 5.16
N VAL A 30 -0.78 -3.14 3.83
CA VAL A 30 -1.65 -2.31 2.98
C VAL A 30 -2.81 -3.17 2.52
N SER A 31 -4.02 -2.84 2.95
CA SER A 31 -5.24 -3.55 2.54
C SER A 31 -5.97 -2.74 1.48
N VAL A 32 -6.31 -3.39 0.36
CA VAL A 32 -6.98 -2.76 -0.79
C VAL A 32 -8.07 -3.67 -1.33
N HIS A 33 -9.02 -3.12 -2.09
CA HIS A 33 -10.00 -3.93 -2.81
C HIS A 33 -9.30 -4.90 -3.82
N PRO A 34 -9.80 -6.13 -4.03
CA PRO A 34 -9.20 -7.11 -4.95
C PRO A 34 -8.89 -6.58 -6.36
N ARG A 35 -9.79 -5.76 -6.94
CA ARG A 35 -9.54 -5.14 -8.27
C ARG A 35 -8.34 -4.19 -8.30
N VAL A 36 -8.02 -3.55 -7.17
CA VAL A 36 -6.83 -2.71 -7.04
C VAL A 36 -5.61 -3.61 -6.88
N MET A 37 -5.70 -4.67 -6.07
CA MET A 37 -4.64 -5.68 -5.91
C MET A 37 -4.21 -6.29 -7.25
N ASP A 38 -5.16 -6.68 -8.09
CA ASP A 38 -4.85 -7.28 -9.40
C ASP A 38 -4.02 -6.34 -10.27
N ARG A 39 -4.38 -5.05 -10.27
CA ARG A 39 -3.62 -4.01 -10.98
C ARG A 39 -2.24 -3.79 -10.38
N LEU A 40 -2.13 -3.74 -9.04
CA LEU A 40 -0.84 -3.60 -8.35
C LEU A 40 0.10 -4.76 -8.70
N ARG A 41 -0.44 -5.96 -8.92
CA ARG A 41 0.32 -7.15 -9.34
C ARG A 41 0.58 -7.25 -10.84
N SER A 42 -0.20 -6.58 -11.68
CA SER A 42 0.00 -6.57 -13.13
C SER A 42 0.75 -5.32 -13.59
N ASP A 43 0.05 -4.19 -13.61
CA ASP A 43 0.45 -2.95 -14.27
C ASP A 43 1.53 -2.23 -13.47
N ASP A 44 1.36 -2.21 -12.14
CA ASP A 44 2.21 -1.44 -11.23
C ASP A 44 3.23 -2.34 -10.51
N ARG A 45 3.40 -3.60 -10.94
CA ARG A 45 4.26 -4.59 -10.28
C ARG A 45 5.67 -4.08 -10.05
N LYS A 46 6.26 -3.46 -11.06
CA LYS A 46 7.62 -2.92 -10.99
C LYS A 46 7.74 -1.83 -9.91
N VAL A 47 6.74 -0.95 -9.81
CA VAL A 47 6.72 0.14 -8.82
C VAL A 47 6.52 -0.42 -7.42
N MET A 48 5.63 -1.41 -7.28
CA MET A 48 5.40 -2.11 -6.01
C MET A 48 6.64 -2.87 -5.52
N ASP A 49 7.35 -3.54 -6.44
CA ASP A 49 8.60 -4.25 -6.13
C ASP A 49 9.67 -3.26 -5.63
N THR A 50 9.88 -2.14 -6.35
CA THR A 50 10.83 -1.09 -5.92
C THR A 50 10.46 -0.51 -4.56
N MET A 51 9.18 -0.21 -4.32
CA MET A 51 8.74 0.33 -3.04
C MET A 51 8.90 -0.69 -1.91
N ALA A 52 8.62 -1.97 -2.16
CA ALA A 52 8.88 -3.02 -1.17
C ALA A 52 10.38 -3.13 -0.84
N GLU A 53 11.28 -2.95 -1.81
CA GLU A 53 12.74 -2.91 -1.58
C GLU A 53 13.16 -1.70 -0.74
N GLU A 54 12.65 -0.49 -1.03
CA GLU A 54 12.93 0.73 -0.25
C GLU A 54 12.47 0.60 1.20
N PHE A 55 11.37 -0.10 1.44
CA PHE A 55 10.87 -0.44 2.77
C PHE A 55 11.55 -1.67 3.40
N GLY A 56 12.63 -2.18 2.82
CA GLY A 56 13.38 -3.33 3.37
C GLY A 56 12.55 -4.62 3.43
N ARG A 57 11.64 -4.83 2.47
CA ARG A 57 10.71 -5.96 2.35
C ARG A 57 9.69 -6.08 3.49
N GLN A 58 9.41 -4.97 4.16
CA GLN A 58 8.48 -4.93 5.27
C GLN A 58 7.05 -4.51 4.86
N ILE A 59 6.75 -4.31 3.58
CA ILE A 59 5.36 -4.07 3.13
C ILE A 59 4.70 -5.36 2.69
N THR A 60 3.50 -5.63 3.24
CA THR A 60 2.61 -6.69 2.78
C THR A 60 1.34 -6.10 2.21
N PHE A 61 1.03 -6.42 0.96
CA PHE A 61 -0.27 -6.07 0.37
C PHE A 61 -1.28 -7.19 0.61
N ARG A 62 -2.50 -6.84 1.03
CA ARG A 62 -3.63 -7.75 1.21
C ARG A 62 -4.85 -7.26 0.45
N SER A 63 -5.62 -8.21 -0.06
CA SER A 63 -6.92 -7.94 -0.67
C SER A 63 -8.00 -8.06 0.39
N ASP A 64 -8.81 -7.02 0.55
CA ASP A 64 -9.99 -7.01 1.41
C ASP A 64 -11.24 -6.68 0.58
N PRO A 65 -12.14 -7.65 0.34
CA PRO A 65 -13.35 -7.44 -0.45
C PRO A 65 -14.39 -6.55 0.25
N ALA A 66 -14.22 -6.26 1.55
CA ALA A 66 -15.11 -5.34 2.27
C ALA A 66 -14.75 -3.86 2.04
N LEU A 67 -13.54 -3.56 1.52
CA LEU A 67 -13.14 -2.19 1.18
C LEU A 67 -13.77 -1.74 -0.13
N HIS A 68 -14.16 -0.46 -0.21
CA HIS A 68 -14.55 0.11 -1.50
C HIS A 68 -13.33 0.19 -2.44
N ILE A 69 -13.56 0.17 -3.76
CA ILE A 69 -12.47 0.23 -4.75
C ILE A 69 -11.62 1.51 -4.68
N GLU A 70 -12.18 2.56 -4.06
CA GLU A 70 -11.53 3.85 -3.83
C GLU A 70 -10.96 4.00 -2.40
N GLU A 71 -10.97 2.92 -1.61
CA GLU A 71 -10.49 2.89 -0.23
C GLU A 71 -9.27 1.96 -0.10
N PHE A 72 -8.38 2.33 0.80
CA PHE A 72 -7.28 1.49 1.26
C PHE A 72 -6.98 1.77 2.73
N LYS A 73 -6.34 0.82 3.40
CA LYS A 73 -5.91 0.97 4.80
C LYS A 73 -4.44 0.62 4.93
N ILE A 74 -3.72 1.40 5.71
CA ILE A 74 -2.32 1.13 6.05
C ILE A 74 -2.25 0.84 7.55
N LEU A 75 -1.78 -0.35 7.90
CA LEU A 75 -1.62 -0.80 9.27
C LEU A 75 -0.14 -1.01 9.56
N ASP A 76 0.33 -0.43 10.64
CA ASP A 76 1.64 -0.73 11.21
C ASP A 76 1.52 -1.95 12.12
N GLN A 77 2.16 -3.06 11.76
CA GLN A 77 2.07 -4.31 12.52
C GLN A 77 2.78 -4.25 13.87
N GLU A 78 3.73 -3.35 14.08
CA GLU A 78 4.45 -3.27 15.34
C GLU A 78 3.73 -2.41 16.36
N SER A 79 3.13 -1.29 15.93
CA SER A 79 2.32 -0.46 16.83
C SER A 79 0.84 -0.83 16.85
N ASN A 80 0.40 -1.72 15.95
CA ASN A 80 -1.00 -2.09 15.72
C ASN A 80 -1.91 -0.86 15.52
N ARG A 81 -1.38 0.20 14.91
CA ARG A 81 -2.08 1.45 14.61
C ARG A 81 -2.33 1.60 13.12
N GLU A 82 -3.50 2.12 12.78
CA GLU A 82 -3.83 2.59 11.45
C GLU A 82 -3.15 3.95 11.22
N LEU A 83 -2.52 4.12 10.05
CA LEU A 83 -1.72 5.30 9.66
C LEU A 83 -2.38 6.12 8.56
#